data_AF-F8B0W1-F1
#
_entry.id   AF-F8B0W1-F1
#
_cell.length_a   1.000
_cell.length_b   1.000
_cell.length_c   1.000
_cell.angle_alpha   90.00
_cell.angle_beta   90.00
_cell.angle_gamma   90.00
#
_symmetry.space_group_name_H-M   'P 1'
#
loop_
_entity.id
_entity.type
_entity.pdbx_description
1 polymer ?
#
loop_
_entity_poly.entity_id
_entity_poly.type
_entity_poly.pdbx_seq_one_letter_code
_entity_poly.pdbx_strand_id
1 'polypeptide(L)'
;MKVSPKADYPVKVVHEPREHEPPVADLYEGVFAMLLNYVVNVTFVPDVSAAAPPWDDHLLPADFDEIASGVQARLVSAILGSYVVTPNETRADGEERFEWGQNSEFGSTSGVVFYVTPSDFARYAVDLVRLSEMNEDDFYARKTVSTLRGYDVVGFVERRVLASPWLLPRDAVMLGLASGAG
;
A
#
# COMPACT_ATOMS: atom_id res chain seq x y z
N MET A 1 1.96 -22.57 -1.20
CA MET A 1 0.99 -22.60 -2.32
C MET A 1 1.63 -21.87 -3.49
N LYS A 2 1.54 -22.35 -4.74
CA LYS A 2 2.11 -21.65 -5.89
C LYS A 2 1.19 -20.48 -6.25
N VAL A 3 1.71 -19.25 -6.25
CA VAL A 3 0.93 -18.08 -6.68
C VAL A 3 0.72 -18.15 -8.19
N SER A 4 -0.52 -17.93 -8.62
CA SER A 4 -0.92 -17.92 -10.03
C SER A 4 -2.00 -16.86 -10.28
N PRO A 5 -2.14 -16.36 -11.52
CA PRO A 5 -3.23 -15.47 -11.90
C PRO A 5 -4.61 -15.96 -11.42
N LYS A 6 -5.40 -15.08 -10.79
CA LYS A 6 -6.76 -15.39 -10.33
C LYS A 6 -7.62 -14.13 -10.27
N ALA A 7 -8.79 -14.14 -10.92
CA ALA A 7 -9.74 -13.02 -10.90
C ALA A 7 -10.43 -12.85 -9.54
N ASP A 8 -10.80 -13.95 -8.88
CA ASP A 8 -11.27 -13.94 -7.49
C ASP A 8 -10.08 -14.20 -6.54
N TYR A 9 -9.13 -13.28 -6.53
CA TYR A 9 -7.88 -13.40 -5.79
C TYR A 9 -8.08 -13.32 -4.27
N PRO A 10 -7.21 -13.99 -3.48
CA PRO A 10 -7.16 -13.80 -2.03
C PRO A 10 -6.67 -12.40 -1.68
N VAL A 11 -7.15 -11.88 -0.55
CA VAL A 11 -6.74 -10.58 -0.01
C VAL A 11 -6.25 -10.77 1.41
N LYS A 12 -5.01 -10.35 1.67
CA LYS A 12 -4.43 -10.28 3.02
C LYS A 12 -4.19 -8.82 3.37
N VAL A 13 -4.58 -8.40 4.57
CA VAL A 13 -4.17 -7.11 5.13
C VAL A 13 -3.20 -7.37 6.28
N VAL A 14 -2.07 -6.68 6.25
CA VAL A 14 -1.05 -6.71 7.29
C VAL A 14 -0.98 -5.32 7.92
N HIS A 15 -0.96 -5.29 9.25
CA HIS A 15 -0.68 -4.06 10.00
C HIS A 15 0.83 -3.98 10.23
N GLU A 16 1.47 -2.96 9.65
CA GLU A 16 2.93 -2.87 9.56
C GLU A 16 3.65 -2.96 10.91
N PRO A 17 3.17 -2.35 12.02
CA PRO A 17 3.80 -2.51 13.34
C PRO A 17 4.02 -3.95 13.79
N ARG A 18 3.26 -4.93 13.28
CA ARG A 18 3.41 -6.35 13.63
C ARG A 18 4.63 -7.01 12.98
N GLU A 19 5.23 -6.37 11.98
CA GLU A 19 6.43 -6.84 11.29
C GLU A 19 7.73 -6.28 11.92
N HIS A 20 7.62 -5.40 12.93
CA HIS A 20 8.75 -4.75 13.59
C HIS A 20 8.76 -5.04 15.10
N GLU A 21 9.95 -5.05 15.71
CA GLU A 21 10.05 -5.15 17.17
C GLU A 21 9.90 -3.77 17.83
N PRO A 22 9.32 -3.68 19.05
CA PRO A 22 9.35 -2.44 19.82
C PRO A 22 10.79 -1.97 20.11
N PRO A 23 11.08 -0.66 20.07
CA PRO A 23 10.13 0.45 19.94
C PRO A 23 9.83 0.88 18.50
N VAL A 24 10.46 0.27 17.48
CA VAL A 24 10.31 0.68 16.07
C VAL A 24 8.89 0.47 15.57
N ALA A 25 8.20 -0.58 16.05
CA ALA A 25 6.80 -0.86 15.74
C ALA A 25 5.89 0.37 15.90
N ASP A 26 6.08 1.17 16.96
CA ASP A 26 5.24 2.35 17.26
C ASP A 26 5.37 3.45 16.18
N LEU A 27 6.46 3.48 15.43
CA LEU A 27 6.69 4.46 14.37
C LEU A 27 5.83 4.19 13.13
N TYR A 28 5.44 2.93 12.92
CA TYR A 28 4.64 2.48 11.79
C TYR A 28 3.13 2.46 12.07
N GLU A 29 2.69 3.00 13.21
CA GLU A 29 1.28 2.97 13.60
C GLU A 29 0.37 3.57 12.52
N GLY A 30 -0.66 2.81 12.16
CA GLY A 30 -1.63 3.18 11.13
C GLY A 30 -1.18 2.91 9.68
N VAL A 31 0.01 2.33 9.47
CA VAL A 31 0.45 1.84 8.16
C VAL A 31 -0.07 0.42 7.93
N PHE A 32 -0.70 0.20 6.77
CA PHE A 32 -1.23 -1.11 6.39
C PHE A 32 -0.76 -1.50 4.99
N ALA A 33 -0.45 -2.78 4.81
CA ALA A 33 -0.19 -3.37 3.51
C ALA A 33 -1.35 -4.30 3.12
N MET A 34 -2.03 -4.01 2.02
CA MET A 34 -3.07 -4.87 1.45
C MET A 34 -2.48 -5.67 0.29
N LEU A 35 -2.20 -6.95 0.54
CA LEU A 35 -1.67 -7.90 -0.45
C LEU A 35 -2.80 -8.56 -1.22
N LEU A 36 -2.88 -8.27 -2.51
CA LEU A 36 -3.80 -8.85 -3.47
C LEU A 36 -3.09 -10.00 -4.21
N ASN A 37 -3.68 -11.19 -4.17
CA ASN A 37 -3.06 -12.42 -4.67
C ASN A 37 -1.63 -12.66 -4.17
N TYR A 38 -1.30 -12.18 -2.96
CA TYR A 38 0.03 -12.28 -2.32
C TYR A 38 1.19 -11.56 -3.02
N VAL A 39 0.97 -10.87 -4.14
CA VAL A 39 2.06 -10.30 -4.96
C VAL A 39 1.86 -8.85 -5.34
N VAL A 40 0.62 -8.36 -5.37
CA VAL A 40 0.32 -6.96 -5.65
C VAL A 40 0.05 -6.28 -4.31
N ASN A 41 0.86 -5.30 -3.93
CA ASN A 41 0.74 -4.63 -2.64
C ASN A 41 0.21 -3.20 -2.80
N VAL A 42 -0.88 -2.90 -2.09
CA VAL A 42 -1.39 -1.54 -1.92
C VAL A 42 -1.10 -1.09 -0.50
N THR A 43 -0.26 -0.08 -0.35
CA THR A 43 0.19 0.41 0.96
C THR A 43 -0.63 1.63 1.36
N PHE A 44 -1.29 1.55 2.50
CA PHE A 44 -2.04 2.66 3.10
C PHE A 44 -1.15 3.31 4.15
N VAL A 45 -0.83 4.59 3.92
CA VAL A 45 0.09 5.34 4.74
C VAL A 45 -0.66 6.55 5.31
N PRO A 46 -0.59 6.79 6.64
CA PRO A 46 -1.12 8.02 7.22
C PRO A 46 -0.48 9.27 6.59
N ASP A 47 -1.10 10.42 6.82
CA ASP A 47 -0.70 11.69 6.19
C ASP A 47 0.83 11.92 6.14
N VAL A 48 1.34 12.06 4.91
CA VAL A 48 2.73 12.40 4.57
C VAL A 48 2.88 13.82 4.01
N SER A 49 1.82 14.63 4.01
CA SER A 49 1.81 15.98 3.39
C SER A 49 2.85 16.95 3.95
N ALA A 50 3.37 16.70 5.16
CA ALA A 50 4.47 17.46 5.74
C ALA A 50 5.84 17.16 5.09
N ALA A 51 5.98 16.03 4.40
CA ALA A 51 7.21 15.54 3.80
C ALA A 51 7.13 15.34 2.28
N ALA A 52 5.93 15.06 1.74
CA ALA A 52 5.73 14.86 0.32
C ALA A 52 4.32 15.27 -0.13
N PRO A 53 4.15 15.77 -1.36
CA PRO A 53 5.18 16.09 -2.35
C PRO A 53 5.80 17.50 -2.14
N PRO A 54 7.02 17.77 -2.68
CA PRO A 54 7.84 16.88 -3.51
C PRO A 54 8.43 15.72 -2.70
N TRP A 55 8.64 14.58 -3.35
CA TRP A 55 9.27 13.40 -2.76
C TRP A 55 10.78 13.64 -2.64
N ASP A 56 11.20 14.24 -1.53
CA ASP A 56 12.59 14.65 -1.27
C ASP A 56 13.40 13.52 -0.63
N ASP A 57 14.50 13.13 -1.26
CA ASP A 57 15.39 12.05 -0.80
C ASP A 57 16.17 12.43 0.46
N HIS A 58 16.38 13.72 0.71
CA HIS A 58 17.05 14.21 1.92
C HIS A 58 16.26 13.96 3.21
N LEU A 59 14.97 13.66 3.11
CA LEU A 59 14.11 13.34 4.26
C LEU A 59 14.18 11.87 4.68
N LEU A 60 14.80 11.01 3.87
CA LEU A 60 15.00 9.60 4.19
C LEU A 60 16.22 9.40 5.09
N PRO A 61 16.19 8.39 5.98
CA PRO A 61 17.37 8.02 6.73
C PRO A 61 18.43 7.43 5.78
N ALA A 62 19.71 7.55 6.17
CA ALA A 62 20.81 6.95 5.42
C ALA A 62 20.75 5.42 5.44
N ASP A 63 20.20 4.85 6.53
CA ASP A 63 19.95 3.44 6.72
C ASP A 63 18.47 3.23 7.12
N PHE A 64 17.78 2.29 6.47
CA PHE A 64 16.39 1.98 6.79
C PHE A 64 16.25 1.20 8.12
N ASP A 65 17.34 0.65 8.64
CA ASP A 65 17.40 0.09 9.99
C ASP A 65 17.45 1.20 11.07
N GLU A 66 17.67 2.46 10.68
CA GLU A 66 17.80 3.62 11.58
C GLU A 66 16.59 4.58 11.55
N ILE A 67 15.38 4.07 11.28
CA ILE A 67 14.17 4.90 11.28
C ILE A 67 13.92 5.48 12.67
N ALA A 68 13.96 6.81 12.76
CA ALA A 68 13.97 7.54 14.03
C ALA A 68 12.66 8.27 14.34
N SER A 69 11.72 8.32 13.39
CA SER A 69 10.45 9.02 13.57
C SER A 69 9.31 8.41 12.76
N GLY A 70 8.06 8.65 13.21
CA GLY A 70 6.88 8.19 12.48
C GLY A 70 6.71 8.88 11.12
N VAL A 71 7.22 10.11 10.96
CA VAL A 71 7.23 10.79 9.65
C VAL A 71 8.15 10.05 8.69
N GLN A 72 9.36 9.67 9.13
CA GLN A 72 10.28 8.88 8.32
C GLN A 72 9.72 7.49 8.01
N ALA A 73 9.14 6.80 9.00
CA ALA A 73 8.51 5.50 8.79
C ALA A 73 7.44 5.56 7.68
N ARG A 74 6.53 6.54 7.75
CA ARG A 74 5.51 6.75 6.72
C ARG A 74 6.12 7.06 5.35
N LEU A 75 7.12 7.92 5.29
CA LEU A 75 7.78 8.28 4.03
C LEU A 75 8.47 7.08 3.40
N VAL A 76 9.18 6.26 4.20
CA VAL A 76 9.81 5.02 3.77
C VAL A 76 8.76 4.03 3.25
N SER A 77 7.67 3.80 3.99
CA SER A 77 6.57 2.92 3.55
C SER A 77 5.94 3.39 2.23
N ALA A 78 5.79 4.70 2.04
CA ALA A 78 5.28 5.26 0.81
C ALA A 78 6.26 5.05 -0.36
N ILE A 79 7.54 5.37 -0.20
CA ILE A 79 8.54 5.32 -1.28
C ILE A 79 8.85 3.89 -1.72
N LEU A 80 8.75 2.91 -0.82
CA LEU A 80 8.92 1.49 -1.14
C LEU A 80 7.65 0.86 -1.75
N GLY A 81 6.51 1.53 -1.68
CA GLY A 81 5.23 1.03 -2.20
C GLY A 81 5.06 1.27 -3.70
N SER A 82 4.59 0.24 -4.43
CA SER A 82 4.22 0.39 -5.85
C SER A 82 2.91 1.16 -6.03
N TYR A 83 1.95 0.93 -5.13
CA TYR A 83 0.68 1.64 -5.07
C TYR A 83 0.48 2.14 -3.65
N VAL A 84 0.42 3.46 -3.47
CA VAL A 84 0.36 4.10 -2.16
C VAL A 84 -0.95 4.87 -2.04
N VAL A 85 -1.61 4.77 -0.90
CA VAL A 85 -2.82 5.54 -0.59
C VAL A 85 -2.52 6.39 0.64
N THR A 86 -2.67 7.70 0.52
CA THR A 86 -2.43 8.65 1.61
C THR A 86 -3.49 9.74 1.62
N PRO A 87 -3.92 10.21 2.80
CA PRO A 87 -4.81 11.36 2.86
C PRO A 87 -4.06 12.63 2.43
N ASN A 88 -4.73 13.47 1.64
CA ASN A 88 -4.32 14.84 1.34
C ASN A 88 -5.56 15.63 0.87
N GLU A 89 -6.04 16.55 1.69
CA GLU A 89 -7.27 17.31 1.41
C GLU A 89 -7.19 18.07 0.08
N THR A 90 -6.05 18.69 -0.21
CA THR A 90 -5.88 19.56 -1.38
C THR A 90 -5.66 18.79 -2.69
N ARG A 91 -5.32 17.51 -2.60
CA ARG A 91 -5.00 16.63 -3.74
C ARG A 91 -5.96 15.46 -3.87
N ALA A 92 -7.01 15.39 -3.03
CA ALA A 92 -7.96 14.29 -3.01
C ALA A 92 -8.51 13.99 -4.42
N ASP A 93 -8.73 12.70 -4.69
CA ASP A 93 -9.09 12.16 -6.01
C ASP A 93 -8.02 12.31 -7.11
N GLY A 94 -6.89 12.94 -6.79
CA GLY A 94 -5.70 12.95 -7.63
C GLY A 94 -4.87 11.68 -7.51
N GLU A 95 -4.05 11.44 -8.53
CA GLU A 95 -2.97 10.45 -8.50
C GLU A 95 -1.71 11.09 -9.08
N GLU A 96 -0.54 10.73 -8.56
CA GLU A 96 0.74 11.15 -9.13
C GLU A 96 1.75 10.01 -9.11
N ARG A 97 2.63 10.00 -10.12
CA ARG A 97 3.79 9.11 -10.14
C ARG A 97 4.95 9.75 -9.42
N PHE A 98 5.72 8.92 -8.74
CA PHE A 98 7.01 9.29 -8.21
C PHE A 98 8.06 8.29 -8.68
N GLU A 99 9.29 8.79 -8.81
CA GLU A 99 10.48 7.98 -9.01
C GLU A 99 11.47 8.40 -7.93
N TRP A 100 12.17 7.41 -7.38
CA TRP A 100 13.10 7.60 -6.28
C TRP A 100 14.36 6.79 -6.51
N GLY A 101 15.44 7.15 -5.81
CA GLY A 101 16.58 6.26 -5.62
C GLY A 101 17.45 6.06 -6.86
N GLN A 102 17.35 6.95 -7.86
CA GLN A 102 18.20 6.91 -9.06
C GLN A 102 19.70 6.85 -8.73
N ASN A 103 20.09 7.40 -7.57
CA ASN A 103 21.46 7.34 -7.02
C ASN A 103 21.52 6.69 -5.63
N SER A 104 20.46 5.99 -5.20
CA SER A 104 20.42 5.30 -3.91
C SER A 104 21.08 3.92 -4.03
N GLU A 105 21.75 3.48 -2.96
CA GLU A 105 22.29 2.12 -2.86
C GLU A 105 21.21 1.03 -2.85
N PHE A 106 19.97 1.40 -2.51
CA PHE A 106 18.81 0.51 -2.54
C PHE A 106 18.17 0.38 -3.93
N GLY A 107 18.71 1.10 -4.93
CA GLY A 107 18.25 1.11 -6.31
C GLY A 107 17.07 2.04 -6.56
N SER A 108 16.75 2.22 -7.84
CA SER A 108 15.63 3.09 -8.23
C SER A 108 14.28 2.42 -7.95
N THR A 109 13.40 3.08 -7.20
CA THR A 109 12.00 2.67 -7.05
C THR A 109 11.09 3.62 -7.83
N SER A 110 9.93 3.13 -8.22
CA SER A 110 8.88 3.96 -8.77
C SER A 110 7.53 3.45 -8.28
N GLY A 111 6.60 4.37 -8.12
CA GLY A 111 5.26 4.06 -7.63
C GLY A 111 4.27 5.13 -8.01
N VAL A 112 3.04 4.89 -7.58
CA VAL A 112 1.90 5.78 -7.80
C VAL A 112 1.27 6.07 -6.45
N VAL A 113 1.04 7.34 -6.17
CA VAL A 113 0.32 7.78 -4.96
C VAL A 113 -1.08 8.18 -5.36
N PHE A 114 -2.06 7.61 -4.66
CA PHE A 114 -3.48 7.92 -4.76
C PHE A 114 -3.86 8.75 -3.55
N TYR A 115 -4.29 9.98 -3.80
CA TYR A 115 -4.70 10.90 -2.74
C TYR A 115 -6.18 10.75 -2.45
N VAL A 116 -6.51 10.69 -1.16
CA VAL A 116 -7.88 10.58 -0.67
C VAL A 116 -8.14 11.68 0.36
N THR A 117 -9.40 11.95 0.69
CA THR A 117 -9.67 12.86 1.82
C THR A 117 -9.26 12.20 3.13
N PRO A 118 -8.90 12.96 4.19
CA PRO A 118 -8.69 12.42 5.53
C PRO A 118 -9.89 11.64 6.05
N SER A 119 -11.12 12.05 5.70
CA SER A 119 -12.35 11.33 6.05
C SER A 119 -12.47 9.98 5.35
N ASP A 120 -12.07 9.88 4.08
CA ASP A 120 -12.06 8.60 3.36
C ASP A 120 -11.00 7.68 3.94
N PHE A 121 -9.80 8.21 4.18
CA PHE A 121 -8.73 7.43 4.79
C PHE A 121 -9.13 6.90 6.18
N ALA A 122 -9.80 7.71 7.01
CA ALA A 122 -10.30 7.25 8.30
C ALA A 122 -11.31 6.09 8.18
N ARG A 123 -12.19 6.12 7.16
CA ARG A 123 -13.10 4.99 6.87
C ARG A 123 -12.34 3.75 6.41
N TYR A 124 -11.37 3.93 5.52
CA TYR A 124 -10.53 2.83 5.05
C TYR A 124 -9.71 2.22 6.18
N ALA A 125 -9.17 3.02 7.10
CA ALA A 125 -8.43 2.54 8.26
C ALA A 125 -9.28 1.62 9.15
N VAL A 126 -10.56 1.94 9.36
CA VAL A 126 -11.49 1.07 10.11
C VAL A 126 -11.65 -0.28 9.41
N ASP A 127 -11.80 -0.29 8.09
CA ASP A 127 -11.88 -1.52 7.32
C ASP A 127 -10.57 -2.32 7.35
N LEU A 128 -9.43 -1.64 7.22
CA LEU A 128 -8.10 -2.26 7.24
C LEU A 128 -7.77 -2.92 8.57
N VAL A 129 -8.14 -2.29 9.70
CA VAL A 129 -8.02 -2.92 11.03
C VAL A 129 -8.87 -4.20 11.10
N ARG A 130 -10.14 -4.14 10.70
CA ARG A 130 -11.01 -5.32 10.71
C ARG A 130 -10.46 -6.44 9.83
N LEU A 131 -9.99 -6.10 8.64
CA LEU A 131 -9.43 -7.05 7.69
C LEU A 131 -8.10 -7.63 8.18
N SER A 132 -7.27 -6.86 8.90
CA SER A 132 -6.00 -7.37 9.44
C SER A 132 -6.24 -8.36 10.59
N GLU A 133 -7.19 -8.07 11.47
CA GLU A 133 -7.64 -8.99 12.55
C GLU A 133 -8.23 -10.29 11.97
N MET A 134 -9.04 -10.21 10.91
CA MET A 134 -9.58 -11.40 10.24
C MET A 134 -8.51 -12.32 9.65
N ASN A 135 -7.33 -11.77 9.34
CA ASN A 135 -6.23 -12.49 8.71
C ASN A 135 -5.12 -12.90 9.71
N GLU A 136 -5.27 -12.59 11.00
CA GLU A 136 -4.20 -12.73 12.01
C GLU A 136 -3.67 -14.17 12.12
N ASP A 137 -4.56 -15.17 12.06
CA ASP A 137 -4.21 -16.58 12.06
C ASP A 137 -4.30 -17.25 10.68
N ASP A 138 -4.67 -16.49 9.64
CA ASP A 138 -4.89 -17.03 8.30
C ASP A 138 -3.71 -16.75 7.37
N PHE A 139 -2.68 -17.57 7.53
CA PHE A 139 -1.52 -17.60 6.63
C PHE A 139 -1.88 -17.71 5.15
N TYR A 140 -3.06 -18.27 4.83
CA TYR A 140 -3.50 -18.52 3.46
C TYR A 140 -4.64 -17.60 3.01
N ALA A 141 -4.89 -16.49 3.73
CA ALA A 141 -5.85 -15.45 3.37
C ALA A 141 -7.07 -16.00 2.61
N ARG A 142 -7.84 -16.88 3.27
CA ARG A 142 -8.91 -17.67 2.64
C ARG A 142 -10.03 -16.80 2.09
N LYS A 143 -10.09 -15.53 2.52
CA LYS A 143 -11.02 -14.53 2.03
C LYS A 143 -10.57 -14.01 0.67
N THR A 144 -11.46 -14.11 -0.30
CA THR A 144 -11.24 -13.60 -1.65
C THR A 144 -11.90 -12.24 -1.83
N VAL A 145 -11.46 -11.49 -2.83
CA VAL A 145 -12.00 -10.16 -3.13
C VAL A 145 -13.52 -10.16 -3.26
N SER A 146 -14.13 -11.17 -3.90
CA SER A 146 -15.59 -11.24 -4.04
C SER A 146 -16.32 -11.28 -2.69
N THR A 147 -15.74 -11.93 -1.68
CA THR A 147 -16.31 -12.00 -0.32
C THR A 147 -16.11 -10.72 0.49
N LEU A 148 -15.24 -9.81 0.03
CA LEU A 148 -14.86 -8.58 0.74
C LEU A 148 -15.38 -7.30 0.06
N ARG A 149 -16.15 -7.39 -1.04
CA ARG A 149 -16.69 -6.21 -1.76
C ARG A 149 -17.63 -5.29 -0.94
N GLY A 150 -18.02 -5.71 0.26
CA GLY A 150 -18.79 -4.88 1.19
C GLY A 150 -17.96 -3.86 1.98
N TYR A 151 -16.62 -3.93 1.94
CA TYR A 151 -15.73 -2.96 2.59
C TYR A 151 -15.44 -1.78 1.66
N ASP A 152 -15.50 -0.56 2.19
CA ASP A 152 -15.26 0.68 1.45
C ASP A 152 -13.84 0.69 0.86
N VAL A 153 -12.85 0.20 1.61
CA VAL A 153 -11.45 0.12 1.15
C VAL A 153 -11.27 -0.81 -0.05
N VAL A 154 -11.98 -1.94 -0.10
CA VAL A 154 -11.93 -2.88 -1.22
C VAL A 154 -12.54 -2.25 -2.47
N GLY A 155 -13.69 -1.60 -2.29
CA GLY A 155 -14.34 -0.86 -3.37
C GLY A 155 -13.48 0.29 -3.92
N PHE A 156 -12.76 0.99 -3.04
CA PHE A 156 -11.79 2.01 -3.45
C PHE A 156 -10.65 1.39 -4.28
N VAL A 157 -10.02 0.32 -3.79
CA VAL A 157 -8.92 -0.36 -4.50
C VAL A 157 -9.37 -0.82 -5.89
N GLU A 158 -10.53 -1.49 -6.01
CA GLU A 158 -11.05 -1.94 -7.32
C GLU A 158 -11.31 -0.76 -8.28
N ARG A 159 -11.89 0.35 -7.79
CA ARG A 159 -12.32 1.48 -8.65
C ARG A 159 -11.23 2.50 -8.96
N ARG A 160 -10.21 2.62 -8.11
CA ARG A 160 -9.18 3.66 -8.21
C ARG A 160 -7.83 3.08 -8.53
N VAL A 161 -7.34 2.15 -7.71
CA VAL A 161 -6.00 1.59 -7.87
C VAL A 161 -5.95 0.63 -9.06
N LEU A 162 -6.85 -0.36 -9.11
CA LEU A 162 -6.84 -1.38 -10.15
C LEU A 162 -7.39 -0.89 -11.50
N ALA A 163 -8.15 0.20 -11.49
CA ALA A 163 -8.61 0.86 -12.70
C ALA A 163 -7.63 1.95 -13.19
N SER A 164 -6.56 2.22 -12.45
CA SER A 164 -5.58 3.24 -12.80
C SER A 164 -4.84 2.87 -14.09
N PRO A 165 -4.55 3.84 -14.99
CA PRO A 165 -3.68 3.60 -16.14
C PRO A 165 -2.25 3.23 -15.74
N TRP A 166 -1.89 3.40 -14.46
CA TRP A 166 -0.59 3.07 -13.92
C TRP A 166 -0.49 1.68 -13.30
N LEU A 167 -1.58 0.90 -13.33
CA LEU A 167 -1.51 -0.50 -12.93
C LEU A 167 -0.51 -1.24 -13.84
N LEU A 168 0.51 -1.84 -13.23
CA LEU A 168 1.53 -2.55 -13.99
C LEU A 168 0.90 -3.74 -14.74
N PRO A 169 1.26 -3.99 -16.01
CA PRO A 169 0.70 -5.09 -16.79
C PRO A 169 0.83 -6.46 -16.10
N ARG A 170 1.98 -6.70 -15.45
CA ARG A 170 2.21 -7.90 -14.63
C ARG A 170 1.16 -8.05 -13.53
N ASP A 171 0.84 -6.98 -12.82
CA ASP A 171 -0.07 -7.01 -11.68
C ASP A 171 -1.51 -7.23 -12.16
N ALA A 172 -1.89 -6.58 -13.28
CA ALA A 172 -3.15 -6.84 -13.95
C ALA A 172 -3.31 -8.32 -14.32
N VAL A 173 -2.26 -8.97 -14.84
CA VAL A 173 -2.25 -10.41 -15.14
C VAL A 173 -2.39 -11.22 -13.85
N MET A 174 -1.61 -10.91 -12.81
CA MET A 174 -1.68 -11.65 -11.54
C MET A 174 -3.05 -11.55 -10.87
N LEU A 175 -3.77 -10.46 -11.08
CA LEU A 175 -5.13 -10.26 -10.57
C LEU A 175 -6.22 -10.75 -11.53
N GLY A 176 -5.84 -11.42 -12.64
CA GLY A 176 -6.78 -11.93 -13.63
C GLY A 176 -7.60 -10.85 -14.36
N LEU A 177 -7.12 -9.60 -14.34
CA LEU A 177 -7.73 -8.45 -15.03
C LEU A 177 -7.30 -8.37 -16.50
N ALA A 178 -6.18 -8.99 -16.84
CA ALA A 178 -5.65 -9.10 -18.19
C ALA A 178 -5.15 -10.52 -18.49
N SER A 179 -5.14 -10.90 -19.76
CA SER A 179 -4.48 -12.12 -20.22
C SER A 179 -2.96 -11.89 -20.26
N GLY A 180 -2.17 -12.85 -19.76
CA GLY A 180 -0.71 -12.80 -19.93
C GLY A 180 -0.36 -12.86 -21.41
N ALA A 181 0.50 -11.95 -21.89
CA ALA A 181 1.16 -12.15 -23.18
C ALA A 181 2.07 -13.37 -23.03
N GLY A 182 1.71 -14.45 -23.73
CA GLY A 182 2.50 -15.68 -23.80
C GLY A 182 3.76 -15.52 -24.62
#